data_AF-A0A317Z3E3-F1
#
_entry.id   AF-A0A317Z3E3-F1
#
_cell.length_a   1.000
_cell.length_b   1.000
_cell.length_c   1.000
_cell.angle_alpha   90.00
_cell.angle_beta   90.00
_cell.angle_gamma   90.00
#
_symmetry.space_group_name_H-M   'P 1'
#
loop_
_entity.id
_entity.type
_entity.pdbx_description
1 polymer ?
#
loop_
_entity_poly.entity_id
_entity_poly.type
_entity_poly.pdbx_seq_one_letter_code
_entity_poly.pdbx_strand_id
1 'polypeptide(L)' 'MSENVKAGHHKFYYGETENRPDAQILFSYYDTNVIDVYSTYVSPSLRGGGVAKQLFDAVIEKA' A
#
# COMPACT_ATOMS: atom_id res chain seq x y z
N MET A 1 -13.70 2.11 -6.42
CA MET A 1 -12.45 1.53 -6.94
C MET A 1 -11.43 2.64 -7.03
N SER A 2 -10.38 2.60 -6.20
CA SER A 2 -9.39 3.65 -6.07
C SER A 2 -8.38 3.52 -7.21
N GLU A 3 -8.59 4.25 -8.32
CA GLU A 3 -7.92 4.09 -9.63
C GLU A 3 -6.39 4.26 -9.65
N ASN A 4 -5.72 4.37 -8.51
CA ASN A 4 -4.29 4.65 -8.42
C ASN A 4 -3.49 3.73 -7.47
N VAL A 5 -4.13 2.77 -6.80
CA VAL A 5 -3.40 1.76 -6.02
C VAL A 5 -3.07 0.56 -6.90
N LYS A 6 -1.78 0.29 -7.08
CA LYS A 6 -1.24 -0.81 -7.87
C LYS A 6 -0.67 -1.88 -6.94
N ALA A 7 -0.89 -3.15 -7.29
CA ALA A 7 -0.37 -4.30 -6.54
C ALA A 7 1.00 -4.71 -7.07
N GLY A 8 1.95 -4.92 -6.17
CA GLY A 8 3.25 -5.54 -6.44
C GLY A 8 3.44 -6.83 -5.64
N HIS A 9 4.65 -7.39 -5.67
CA HIS A 9 4.97 -8.56 -4.86
C HIS A 9 5.15 -8.16 -3.39
N HIS A 10 4.26 -8.60 -2.50
CA HIS A 10 4.29 -8.28 -1.06
C HIS A 10 4.25 -6.77 -0.77
N LYS A 11 3.63 -6.01 -1.68
CA LYS A 11 3.51 -4.56 -1.57
C LYS A 11 2.32 -4.02 -2.33
N PHE A 12 1.78 -2.91 -1.88
CA PHE A 12 0.95 -2.04 -2.71
C PHE A 12 1.61 -0.68 -2.82
N TYR A 13 1.41 -0.02 -3.94
CA TYR A 13 1.99 1.29 -4.18
C TYR A 13 1.02 2.20 -4.93
N TYR A 14 1.22 3.49 -4.75
CA TYR A 14 0.50 4.58 -5.37
C TYR A 14 1.52 5.46 -6.08
N GLY A 15 1.23 5.81 -7.33
CA GLY A 15 2.08 6.65 -8.16
C GLY A 15 2.31 6.06 -9.56
N GLU A 16 3.12 6.76 -10.35
CA GLU A 16 3.33 6.39 -11.76
C GLU A 16 4.17 5.12 -11.90
N THR A 17 5.26 4.99 -11.14
CA THR A 17 6.26 3.93 -11.30
C THR A 17 6.53 3.18 -9.99
N GLU A 18 6.73 1.86 -10.06
CA GLU A 18 7.05 1.03 -8.88
C GLU A 18 8.40 1.37 -8.22
N ASN A 19 9.37 1.88 -9.00
CA ASN A 19 10.70 2.25 -8.50
C ASN A 19 10.74 3.58 -7.73
N ARG A 20 9.74 4.44 -7.95
CA ARG A 20 9.60 5.74 -7.27
C ARG A 20 8.13 5.98 -6.95
N PRO A 21 7.55 5.18 -6.04
CA PRO A 21 6.16 5.35 -5.69
C PRO A 21 5.99 6.59 -4.81
N ASP A 22 4.92 7.33 -5.05
CA ASP A 22 4.55 8.47 -4.20
C ASP A 22 4.01 8.00 -2.84
N ALA A 23 3.45 6.79 -2.78
CA ALA A 23 3.18 6.10 -1.53
C ALA A 23 3.30 4.59 -1.71
N GLN A 24 3.70 3.87 -0.67
CA GLN A 24 3.76 2.42 -0.68
C GLN A 24 3.47 1.84 0.69
N ILE A 25 2.98 0.61 0.70
CA ILE A 25 2.81 -0.24 1.87
C ILE A 25 3.47 -1.58 1.56
N LEU A 26 4.31 -2.03 2.47
CA LEU A 26 5.00 -3.32 2.40
C LEU A 26 4.39 -4.22 3.47
N PHE A 27 4.08 -5.45 3.07
CA PHE A 27 3.45 -6.42 3.94
C PHE A 27 4.00 -7.82 3.65
N SER A 28 3.98 -8.69 4.65
CA SER A 28 4.35 -10.10 4.51
C SER A 28 3.27 -10.99 5.09
N TYR A 29 3.16 -12.22 4.57
CA TYR A 29 2.30 -13.23 5.18
C TYR A 29 3.07 -13.86 6.33
N TYR A 30 2.71 -13.51 7.56
CA TYR A 30 3.30 -14.09 8.76
C TYR A 30 2.78 -15.52 8.98
N ASP A 31 1.48 -15.73 8.73
CA ASP A 31 0.83 -17.04 8.67
C ASP A 31 -0.32 -16.99 7.65
N THR A 32 -0.95 -18.14 7.39
CA THR A 32 -2.18 -18.31 6.60
C THR A 32 -3.29 -17.32 6.97
N ASN A 33 -3.35 -16.88 8.22
CA ASN A 33 -4.40 -15.97 8.72
C ASN A 33 -3.88 -14.60 9.16
N VAL A 34 -2.59 -14.31 8.97
CA VAL A 34 -1.96 -13.08 9.48
C VAL A 34 -1.11 -12.42 8.41
N ILE A 35 -1.50 -11.20 8.04
CA ILE A 35 -0.70 -10.30 7.23
C ILE A 35 0.00 -9.30 8.16
N ASP A 36 1.33 -9.30 8.15
CA ASP A 36 2.15 -8.35 8.89
C ASP A 36 2.54 -7.17 7.99
N VAL A 37 2.05 -5.99 8.34
CA VAL A 37 2.36 -4.74 7.65
C VAL A 37 3.52 -4.06 8.37
N TYR A 38 4.72 -4.19 7.83
CA TYR A 38 5.94 -3.75 8.51
C TYR A 38 6.47 -2.39 8.05
N SER A 39 6.01 -1.86 6.91
CA SER A 39 6.45 -0.54 6.44
C SER A 39 5.38 0.17 5.63
N THR A 40 5.13 1.43 5.98
CA THR A 40 4.25 2.32 5.22
C THR A 40 4.98 3.63 4.95
N TYR A 41 5.02 4.04 3.69
CA TYR A 41 5.57 5.31 3.26
C TYR A 41 4.53 6.08 2.47
N VAL A 42 4.34 7.35 2.79
CA VAL A 42 3.50 8.26 2.02
C VAL A 42 4.26 9.57 1.86
N SER A 43 4.44 9.98 0.60
CA SER A 43 5.06 11.25 0.26
C SER A 43 4.33 12.40 0.97
N PRO A 44 5.05 13.38 1.54
CA PRO A 44 4.45 14.53 2.19
C PRO A 44 3.43 15.28 1.33
N SER A 45 3.61 15.29 0.01
CA SER A 45 2.71 15.92 -0.96
C SER A 45 1.32 15.27 -1.02
N LEU A 46 1.19 14.01 -0.58
CA LEU A 46 -0.07 13.25 -0.59
C LEU A 46 -0.72 13.15 0.80
N ARG A 47 -0.09 13.71 1.84
CA ARG A 47 -0.67 13.73 3.19
C ARG A 47 -1.95 14.57 3.21
N GLY A 48 -2.94 14.10 3.96
CA GLY A 48 -4.29 14.68 3.96
C GLY A 48 -5.19 14.22 2.81
N GLY A 49 -4.65 13.54 1.79
CA GLY A 49 -5.41 12.98 0.67
C GLY A 49 -5.99 11.58 0.91
N GLY A 50 -5.80 11.00 2.10
CA GLY A 50 -6.32 9.66 2.43
C GLY A 50 -5.60 8.49 1.74
N VAL A 51 -4.47 8.72 1.07
CA VAL A 51 -3.73 7.69 0.30
C VAL A 51 -3.26 6.52 1.19
N ALA A 52 -2.83 6.80 2.42
CA ALA A 52 -2.47 5.75 3.38
C ALA A 52 -3.65 4.80 3.63
N LYS A 53 -4.86 5.35 3.81
CA LYS A 53 -6.07 4.56 4.04
C LYS A 53 -6.37 3.67 2.83
N GLN A 54 -6.28 4.20 1.62
CA GLN A 54 -6.52 3.42 0.39
C GLN A 54 -5.54 2.25 0.24
N LEU A 55 -4.28 2.43 0.62
CA LEU A 55 -3.28 1.36 0.62
C LEU A 55 -3.62 0.28 1.65
N PHE A 56 -4.05 0.68 2.85
CA PHE A 56 -4.49 -0.26 3.89
C PHE A 56 -5.77 -1.00 3.49
N ASP A 57 -6.76 -0.30 2.93
CA ASP A 57 -8.01 -0.91 2.44
C ASP A 57 -7.68 -2.02 1.41
N ALA A 58 -6.71 -1.79 0.52
CA ALA A 58 -6.27 -2.80 -0.45
C ALA A 58 -5.58 -4.02 0.19
N VAL A 59 -4.85 -3.84 1.30
CA VAL A 59 -4.30 -4.96 2.08
C VAL A 59 -5.43 -5.74 2.77
N ILE A 60 -6.41 -5.04 3.34
CA ILE A 60 -7.55 -5.65 4.03
C ILE A 60 -8.43 -6.42 3.04
N GLU A 61 -8.71 -5.87 1.84
CA GLU A 61 -9.44 -6.58 0.78
C GLU A 61 -8.71 -7.84 0.27
N LYS A 62 -7.39 -7.93 0.49
CA LYS A 62 -6.59 -9.09 0.09
C LYS A 62 -6.49 -10.16 1.18
N ALA A 63 -6.82 -9.83 2.43
CA ALA A 63 -6.87 -10.76 3.56
C ALA A 63 -8.16 -11.60 3.52
#